data_AF-A0A1A8IQ62-F1
#
_entry.id   AF-A0A1A8IQ62-F1
#
_cell.length_a   1.000
_cell.length_b   1.000
_cell.length_c   1.000
_cell.angle_alpha   90.00
_cell.angle_beta   90.00
_cell.angle_gamma   90.00
#
_symmetry.space_group_name_H-M   'P 1'
#
loop_
_entity.id
_entity.type
_entity.pdbx_description
1 polymer ?
#
loop_
_entity_poly.entity_id
_entity_poly.type
_entity_poly.pdbx_seq_one_letter_code
_entity_poly.pdbx_strand_id
1 'polypeptide(L)'
;KDKFAGQDVVFQCLGESLLDNAFMGYNACIFAYGQTGSGKSYTMMGSAEQPGLIPRLCSSLFTRTVVEAREAETFTVEVSFMEIYNEKVRDLLDPKGSRQALRVREHNVQ
;
A
#
# COMPACT_ATOMS: atom_id res chain seq x y z
N LYS A 1 -7.91 31.86 3.57
CA LYS A 1 -6.60 31.21 3.30
C LYS A 1 -6.90 29.79 2.89
N ASP A 2 -6.69 29.45 1.62
CA ASP A 2 -6.89 28.08 1.15
C ASP A 2 -5.96 27.15 1.91
N LYS A 3 -6.55 26.16 2.60
CA LYS A 3 -5.79 25.10 3.26
C LYS A 3 -5.39 24.09 2.20
N PHE A 4 -4.24 24.29 1.57
CA PHE A 4 -3.67 23.32 0.65
C PHE A 4 -3.27 22.05 1.42
N ALA A 5 -3.70 20.88 0.93
CA ALA A 5 -3.34 19.58 1.48
C ALA A 5 -2.37 18.88 0.51
N GLY A 6 -1.09 18.87 0.87
CA GLY A 6 -0.05 18.15 0.13
C GLY A 6 -0.03 16.66 0.47
N GLN A 7 0.91 15.93 -0.15
CA GLN A 7 1.09 14.50 0.07
C GLN A 7 1.47 14.15 1.52
N ASP A 8 2.16 15.07 2.19
CA ASP A 8 2.47 15.02 3.62
C ASP A 8 1.21 15.06 4.48
N VAL A 9 0.31 16.02 4.20
CA VAL A 9 -0.97 16.14 4.92
C VAL A 9 -1.84 14.91 4.69
N VAL A 10 -1.92 14.43 3.45
CA VAL A 10 -2.68 13.21 3.13
C VAL A 10 -2.14 11.98 3.86
N PHE A 11 -0.81 11.84 3.95
CA PHE A 11 -0.20 10.75 4.70
C PHE A 11 -0.44 10.87 6.21
N GLN A 12 -0.31 12.06 6.79
CA GLN A 12 -0.63 12.29 8.22
C GLN A 12 -2.08 11.97 8.55
N CYS A 13 -3.02 12.35 7.68
CA CYS A 13 -4.44 12.14 7.93
C CYS A 13 -4.90 10.68 7.77
N LEU A 14 -4.24 9.86 6.94
CA LEU A 14 -4.71 8.53 6.57
C LEU A 14 -3.65 7.43 6.76
N GLY A 15 -2.41 7.70 6.34
CA GLY A 15 -1.33 6.73 6.34
C GLY A 15 -0.85 6.34 7.73
N GLU A 16 -0.72 7.31 8.65
CA GLU A 16 -0.30 7.06 10.03
C GLU A 16 -1.28 6.13 10.76
N SER A 17 -2.58 6.45 10.72
CA SER A 17 -3.61 5.60 11.34
C SER A 17 -3.69 4.20 10.73
N LEU A 18 -3.45 4.07 9.42
CA LEU A 18 -3.37 2.75 8.78
C LEU A 18 -2.18 1.95 9.29
N LEU A 19 -1.02 2.59 9.45
CA LEU A 19 0.18 1.95 9.95
C LEU A 19 0.01 1.54 11.43
N ASP A 20 -0.62 2.38 12.26
CA ASP A 20 -0.95 2.04 13.64
C ASP A 20 -1.83 0.78 13.71
N ASN A 21 -2.89 0.72 12.91
CA ASN A 21 -3.76 -0.45 12.84
C ASN A 21 -2.99 -1.71 12.43
N ALA A 22 -2.08 -1.62 11.45
CA ALA A 22 -1.27 -2.74 11.02
C ALA A 22 -0.34 -3.26 12.15
N PHE A 23 0.28 -2.37 12.92
CA PHE A 23 1.13 -2.74 14.07
C PHE A 23 0.33 -3.30 15.25
N MET A 24 -0.96 -2.94 15.36
CA MET A 24 -1.89 -3.56 16.31
C MET A 24 -2.44 -4.92 15.85
N GLY A 25 -2.05 -5.40 14.67
CA GLY A 25 -2.49 -6.69 14.11
C GLY A 25 -3.83 -6.64 13.36
N TYR A 26 -4.32 -5.45 12.99
CA TYR A 26 -5.52 -5.30 12.18
C TYR A 26 -5.21 -5.28 10.69
N ASN A 27 -6.13 -5.85 9.91
CA ASN A 27 -6.16 -5.66 8.47
C ASN A 27 -6.69 -4.26 8.15
N ALA A 28 -5.96 -3.50 7.35
CA ALA A 28 -6.34 -2.15 6.93
C ALA A 28 -6.26 -2.01 5.41
N CYS A 29 -7.09 -1.12 4.84
CA CYS A 29 -7.18 -0.94 3.39
C CYS A 29 -7.49 0.53 3.04
N ILE A 30 -6.83 1.04 1.99
CA ILE A 30 -7.11 2.34 1.38
C ILE A 30 -7.40 2.13 -0.10
N PHE A 31 -8.52 2.68 -0.57
CA PHE A 31 -8.87 2.73 -1.98
C PHE A 31 -8.87 4.18 -2.48
N ALA A 32 -8.24 4.44 -3.62
CA ALA A 32 -8.39 5.69 -4.33
C ALA A 32 -9.44 5.55 -5.44
N TYR A 33 -10.52 6.34 -5.34
CA TYR A 33 -11.64 6.31 -6.28
C TYR A 33 -11.87 7.68 -6.91
N GLY A 34 -12.30 7.70 -8.18
CA GLY A 34 -12.54 8.93 -8.93
C GLY A 34 -12.33 8.75 -10.44
N GLN A 35 -12.71 9.77 -11.22
CA GLN A 35 -12.56 9.74 -12.69
C GLN A 35 -11.09 9.68 -13.14
N THR A 36 -10.83 9.27 -14.38
CA THR A 36 -9.49 9.35 -14.97
C THR A 36 -8.98 10.80 -14.94
N GLY A 37 -7.71 10.99 -14.56
CA GLY A 37 -7.12 12.31 -14.38
C GLY A 37 -7.41 12.98 -13.02
N SER A 38 -8.24 12.40 -12.14
CA SER A 38 -8.57 13.00 -10.84
C SER A 38 -7.49 12.87 -9.75
N GLY A 39 -6.30 12.35 -10.08
CA GLY A 39 -5.20 12.22 -9.12
C GLY A 39 -5.12 10.90 -8.35
N LYS A 40 -5.91 9.85 -8.65
CA LYS A 40 -5.82 8.55 -7.94
C LYS A 40 -4.40 8.00 -7.81
N SER A 41 -3.69 7.87 -8.94
CA SER A 41 -2.31 7.38 -8.96
C SER A 41 -1.35 8.35 -8.30
N TYR A 42 -1.62 9.67 -8.40
CA TYR A 42 -0.83 10.70 -7.71
C TYR A 42 -0.97 10.58 -6.19
N THR A 43 -2.18 10.37 -5.66
CA THR A 43 -2.40 10.18 -4.22
C THR A 43 -1.77 8.87 -3.72
N MET A 44 -1.97 7.75 -4.42
CA MET A 44 -1.47 6.45 -3.97
C MET A 44 0.03 6.28 -4.14
N MET A 45 0.56 6.54 -5.34
CA MET A 45 1.99 6.34 -5.65
C MET A 45 2.77 7.66 -5.66
N GLY A 46 2.19 8.71 -6.25
CA GLY A 46 2.84 10.01 -6.39
C GLY A 46 3.84 10.06 -7.55
N SER A 47 4.72 11.06 -7.49
CA SER A 47 5.89 11.17 -8.37
C SER A 47 7.18 10.99 -7.57
N ALA A 48 8.34 11.00 -8.26
CA ALA A 48 9.64 10.93 -7.60
C ALA A 48 9.87 12.12 -6.63
N GLU A 49 9.40 13.31 -7.00
CA GLU A 49 9.53 14.54 -6.23
C GLU A 49 8.44 14.69 -5.17
N GLN A 50 7.28 14.06 -5.40
CA GLN A 50 6.08 14.15 -4.55
C GLN A 50 5.55 12.74 -4.27
N PRO A 51 6.26 11.92 -3.45
CA PRO A 51 5.84 10.56 -3.15
C PRO A 51 4.47 10.54 -2.47
N GLY A 52 3.61 9.60 -2.88
CA GLY A 52 2.26 9.42 -2.36
C GLY A 52 2.19 8.51 -1.13
N LEU A 53 1.01 7.95 -0.87
CA LEU A 53 0.75 7.10 0.29
C LEU A 53 1.61 5.83 0.36
N ILE A 54 1.66 5.03 -0.71
CA ILE A 54 2.38 3.74 -0.75
C ILE A 54 3.87 3.89 -0.41
N PRO A 55 4.67 4.74 -1.10
CA PRO A 55 6.09 4.86 -0.76
C PRO A 55 6.33 5.41 0.65
N ARG A 56 5.48 6.32 1.15
CA ARG A 56 5.56 6.84 2.52
C ARG A 56 5.24 5.75 3.54
N LEU A 57 4.18 4.97 3.31
CA LEU A 57 3.81 3.83 4.15
C LEU A 57 4.95 2.82 4.24
N CYS A 58 5.54 2.42 3.12
CA CYS A 58 6.67 1.50 3.12
C CYS A 58 7.86 2.05 3.92
N SER A 59 8.23 3.32 3.71
CA SER A 59 9.33 3.96 4.45
C SER A 59 9.07 4.03 5.95
N SER A 60 7.86 4.44 6.36
CA SER A 60 7.47 4.50 7.77
C SER A 60 7.36 3.12 8.40
N LEU A 61 6.87 2.12 7.66
CA LEU A 61 6.80 0.73 8.11
C LEU A 61 8.18 0.20 8.48
N PHE A 62 9.14 0.27 7.56
CA PHE A 62 10.50 -0.21 7.84
C PHE A 62 11.19 0.60 8.95
N THR A 63 10.99 1.92 8.98
CA THR A 63 11.49 2.76 10.08
C THR A 63 10.96 2.28 11.42
N ARG A 64 9.66 2.01 11.52
CA ARG A 64 9.00 1.57 12.75
C ARG A 64 9.42 0.17 13.18
N THR A 65 9.62 -0.76 12.23
CA THR A 65 10.15 -2.10 12.56
C THR A 65 11.54 -2.04 13.20
N VAL A 66 12.36 -1.04 12.86
CA VAL A 66 13.69 -0.85 13.47
C VAL A 66 13.58 -0.18 14.83
N VAL A 67 12.73 0.86 14.96
CA VAL A 67 12.56 1.62 16.20
C VAL A 67 11.88 0.81 17.30
N GLU A 68 10.90 -0.01 16.95
CA GLU A 68 10.13 -0.81 17.91
C GLU A 68 10.70 -2.20 18.14
N ALA A 69 11.83 -2.56 17.49
CA ALA A 69 12.48 -3.85 17.69
C ALA A 69 12.88 -4.06 19.16
N ARG A 70 12.32 -5.10 19.78
CA ARG A 70 12.71 -5.59 21.10
C ARG A 70 13.48 -6.90 20.96
N GLU A 71 14.33 -7.23 21.93
CA GLU A 71 15.21 -8.42 21.88
C GLU A 71 14.47 -9.75 21.61
N ALA A 72 13.18 -9.83 21.95
CA ALA A 72 12.34 -11.01 21.76
C ALA A 72 11.28 -10.89 20.63
N GLU A 73 11.24 -9.77 19.90
CA GLU A 73 10.23 -9.52 18.86
C GLU A 73 10.89 -9.58 17.46
N THR A 74 10.21 -10.22 16.51
CA THR A 74 10.67 -10.29 15.12
C THR A 74 9.56 -9.82 14.19
N PHE A 75 9.95 -9.04 13.18
CA PHE A 75 9.04 -8.57 12.13
C PHE A 75 9.33 -9.30 10.83
N THR A 76 8.30 -9.82 10.19
CA THR A 76 8.37 -10.35 8.81
C THR A 76 7.47 -9.49 7.93
N VAL A 77 8.02 -9.02 6.82
CA VAL A 77 7.32 -8.14 5.87
C VAL A 77 7.31 -8.81 4.51
N GLU A 78 6.12 -9.09 4.01
CA GLU A 78 5.90 -9.65 2.68
C GLU A 78 5.10 -8.66 1.83
N VAL A 79 5.35 -8.65 0.53
CA VAL A 79 4.65 -7.76 -0.41
C VAL A 79 4.15 -8.53 -1.62
N SER A 80 2.94 -8.20 -2.03
CA SER A 80 2.36 -8.63 -3.30
C SER A 80 1.85 -7.41 -4.06
N PHE A 81 2.05 -7.36 -5.38
CA PHE A 81 1.50 -6.29 -6.20
C PHE A 81 0.82 -6.88 -7.43
N MET A 82 -0.46 -6.58 -7.62
CA MET A 82 -1.30 -7.23 -8.63
C MET A 82 -2.19 -6.23 -9.35
N GLU A 83 -2.51 -6.55 -10.60
CA GLU A 83 -3.47 -5.84 -11.44
C GLU A 83 -4.71 -6.73 -11.66
N ILE A 84 -5.89 -6.14 -11.50
CA ILE A 84 -7.16 -6.74 -11.95
C ILE A 84 -7.63 -5.93 -13.17
N TYR A 85 -7.63 -6.56 -14.34
CA TYR A 85 -8.09 -5.93 -15.57
C TYR A 85 -8.95 -6.91 -16.38
N ASN A 86 -10.19 -6.50 -16.67
CA ASN A 86 -11.17 -7.33 -17.38
C ASN A 86 -11.33 -8.73 -16.75
N GLU A 87 -11.59 -8.76 -15.44
CA GLU A 87 -11.75 -9.98 -14.62
C GLU A 87 -10.53 -10.94 -14.65
N LYS A 88 -9.35 -10.46 -15.04
CA LYS A 88 -8.10 -11.23 -15.02
C LYS A 88 -7.12 -10.62 -14.02
N VAL A 89 -6.60 -11.47 -13.14
CA VAL A 89 -5.55 -11.11 -12.18
C VAL A 89 -4.19 -11.34 -12.81
N ARG A 90 -3.27 -10.38 -12.65
CA ARG A 90 -1.87 -10.46 -13.09
C ARG A 90 -0.94 -10.12 -11.93
N ASP A 91 0.16 -10.86 -11.83
CA ASP A 91 1.26 -10.53 -10.93
C ASP A 91 2.13 -9.42 -11.54
N LEU A 92 2.23 -8.27 -10.87
CA LEU A 92 3.07 -7.16 -11.31
C LEU A 92 4.54 -7.32 -10.88
N LEU A 93 4.84 -8.29 -10.03
CA LEU A 93 6.19 -8.60 -9.56
C LEU A 93 6.81 -9.81 -10.28
N ASP A 94 6.09 -10.48 -11.19
CA ASP A 94 6.66 -11.56 -12.01
C ASP A 94 7.75 -10.99 -12.95
N PRO A 95 9.04 -11.35 -12.74
CA PRO A 95 10.15 -10.79 -13.53
C PRO A 95 10.11 -11.22 -15.00
N LYS A 96 9.37 -12.29 -15.32
CA LYS A 96 9.18 -12.72 -16.72
C LYS A 96 8.16 -11.84 -17.45
N GLY A 97 7.43 -11.00 -16.72
CA GLY A 97 6.34 -10.17 -17.26
C GLY A 97 5.29 -11.03 -17.96
N SER A 98 5.05 -12.25 -17.48
CA SER A 98 4.14 -13.16 -18.16
C SER A 98 2.75 -12.54 -18.15
N ARG A 99 2.10 -12.49 -19.32
CA ARG A 99 0.70 -12.05 -19.43
C ARG A 99 -0.28 -13.13 -18.96
N GLN A 100 0.21 -14.13 -18.22
CA GLN A 100 -0.58 -15.26 -17.79
C GLN A 100 -1.50 -14.81 -16.66
N ALA A 101 -2.80 -15.00 -16.87
CA ALA A 101 -3.77 -14.69 -15.83
C ALA A 101 -3.63 -15.71 -14.68
N LEU A 102 -3.49 -15.20 -13.47
CA LEU A 102 -3.53 -16.01 -12.26
C LEU A 102 -4.95 -16.53 -12.04
N ARG A 103 -5.08 -17.79 -11.61
CA ARG A 103 -6.37 -18.37 -11.24
C ARG A 103 -6.73 -17.95 -9.82
N VAL A 104 -7.85 -17.25 -9.67
CA VAL A 104 -8.44 -16.97 -8.35
C VAL A 104 -9.04 -18.26 -7.80
N ARG A 105 -8.70 -18.61 -6.56
CA ARG A 105 -9.20 -19.79 -5.86
C ARG A 105 -9.60 -19.40 -4.45
N GLU A 106 -10.63 -20.06 -3.93
CA GLU A 106 -11.05 -19.97 -2.54
C GLU A 106 -10.72 -21.30 -1.86
N HIS A 107 -10.06 -21.23 -0.70
CA HIS A 107 -9.80 -22.40 0.13
C HIS A 107 -10.52 -22.21 1.46
N ASN A 108 -11.57 -22.99 1.68
CA ASN A 108 -12.33 -22.95 2.92
C ASN A 108 -11.58 -23.77 3.98
N VAL A 109 -11.09 -23.07 5.01
CA VAL A 109 -10.54 -23.70 6.20
C VAL A 109 -11.68 -23.71 7.23
N GLN A 110 -12.38 -24.84 7.32
CA GLN A 110 -13.27 -25.15 8.45
C GLN A 110 -12.46 -25.82 9.56
#